data_AF-A0AAV7GPV8-F1
#
_entry.id   AF-A0AAV7GPV8-F1
#
_cell.length_a   1.000
_cell.length_b   1.000
_cell.length_c   1.000
_cell.angle_alpha   90.00
_cell.angle_beta   90.00
_cell.angle_gamma   90.00
#
_symmetry.space_group_name_H-M   'P 1'
#
loop_
_entity.id
_entity.type
_entity.pdbx_description
1 polymer ?
#
loop_
_entity_poly.entity_id
_entity_poly.type
_entity_poly.pdbx_seq_one_letter_code
_entity_poly.pdbx_strand_id
1 'polypeptide(L)'
;MESSGCVGLMAVVAISSSVALVVHQFHKRLVADFMKKAELELGGGRIKRPKKKVTFAADVVEPSTDNKEYRRRRRRSNPEEEAVISLPV
;
A
#
# COMPACT_ATOMS: atom_id res chain seq x y z
N MET A 1 -46.23 42.49 -22.87
CA MET A 1 -44.90 41.89 -23.11
C MET A 1 -44.42 41.28 -21.80
N GLU A 2 -44.80 40.03 -21.50
CA GLU A 2 -44.47 39.39 -20.20
C GLU A 2 -43.68 38.08 -20.33
N SER A 3 -43.35 37.63 -21.54
CA SER A 3 -42.79 36.29 -21.78
C SER A 3 -41.27 36.22 -21.97
N SER A 4 -40.59 37.34 -22.26
CA SER A 4 -39.15 37.34 -22.54
C SER A 4 -38.27 37.25 -21.29
N GLY A 5 -38.71 37.83 -20.17
CA GLY A 5 -37.93 37.84 -18.91
C GLY A 5 -37.91 36.50 -18.18
N CYS A 6 -38.99 35.73 -18.27
CA CYS A 6 -39.12 34.43 -17.59
C CYS A 6 -38.11 33.40 -18.11
N VAL A 7 -37.89 33.37 -19.43
CA VAL A 7 -36.93 32.46 -20.07
C VAL A 7 -35.49 32.80 -19.66
N GLY A 8 -35.16 34.09 -19.60
CA GLY A 8 -33.84 34.55 -19.14
C GLY A 8 -33.54 34.16 -17.69
N LEU A 9 -34.51 34.33 -16.79
CA LEU A 9 -34.38 33.92 -15.40
C LEU A 9 -34.23 32.40 -15.25
N MET A 10 -35.03 31.62 -15.99
CA MET A 10 -34.91 30.16 -16.03
C MET A 10 -33.54 29.71 -16.52
N ALA A 11 -32.97 30.39 -17.53
CA ALA A 11 -31.63 30.08 -18.03
C ALA A 11 -30.55 30.34 -16.97
N VAL A 12 -30.61 31.47 -16.26
CA VAL A 12 -29.66 31.78 -15.18
C VAL A 12 -29.75 30.77 -14.03
N VAL A 13 -30.98 30.39 -13.64
CA VAL A 13 -31.21 29.36 -12.61
C VAL A 13 -30.68 27.99 -13.06
N ALA A 14 -30.92 27.58 -14.31
CA ALA A 14 -30.40 26.31 -14.84
C ALA A 14 -28.87 26.28 -14.88
N ILE A 15 -28.23 27.36 -15.36
CA ILE A 15 -26.78 27.45 -15.44
C ILE A 15 -26.17 27.47 -14.03
N SER A 16 -26.66 28.32 -13.14
CA SER A 16 -26.15 28.41 -11.76
C SER A 16 -26.30 27.10 -10.99
N SER A 17 -27.46 26.44 -11.10
CA SER A 17 -27.70 25.15 -10.46
C SER A 17 -26.82 24.04 -11.05
N SER A 18 -26.57 24.02 -12.36
CA SER A 18 -25.67 23.03 -12.98
C SER A 18 -24.25 23.14 -12.43
N VAL A 19 -23.73 24.36 -12.28
CA VAL A 19 -22.38 24.59 -11.74
C VAL A 19 -22.33 24.17 -10.27
N ALA A 20 -23.35 24.52 -9.48
CA ALA A 20 -23.46 24.12 -8.08
C ALA A 20 -23.48 22.59 -7.91
N LEU A 21 -24.22 21.87 -8.77
CA LEU A 21 -24.27 20.40 -8.75
C LEU A 21 -22.94 19.77 -9.13
N VAL A 22 -22.24 20.31 -10.13
CA VAL A 22 -20.90 19.87 -10.53
C VAL A 22 -19.93 20.05 -9.36
N VAL A 23 -19.88 21.23 -8.76
CA VAL A 23 -19.02 21.51 -7.60
C VAL A 23 -19.34 20.58 -6.43
N HIS A 24 -20.62 20.32 -6.15
CA HIS A 24 -21.04 19.39 -5.10
C HIS A 24 -20.64 17.93 -5.36
N GLN A 25 -20.78 17.46 -6.59
CA GLN A 25 -20.33 16.12 -6.98
C GLN A 25 -18.81 16.00 -6.91
N PHE A 26 -18.09 17.02 -7.38
CA PHE A 26 -16.63 17.08 -7.27
C PHE A 26 -16.20 17.08 -5.80
N HIS A 27 -16.83 17.84 -4.91
CA HIS A 27 -16.50 17.80 -3.48
C HIS A 27 -16.72 16.42 -2.88
N LYS A 28 -17.85 15.75 -3.15
CA LYS A 28 -18.09 14.39 -2.62
C LYS A 28 -17.08 13.38 -3.16
N ARG A 29 -16.80 13.42 -4.47
CA ARG A 29 -15.88 12.48 -5.11
C ARG A 29 -14.43 12.73 -4.69
N LEU A 30 -14.00 13.99 -4.68
CA LEU A 30 -12.67 14.39 -4.26
C LEU A 30 -12.45 14.07 -2.78
N VAL A 31 -13.40 14.38 -1.90
CA VAL A 31 -13.30 14.02 -0.47
C VAL A 31 -13.24 12.51 -0.29
N ALA A 32 -14.04 11.72 -1.02
CA ALA A 32 -13.97 10.25 -0.92
C ALA A 32 -12.62 9.68 -1.40
N ASP A 33 -12.09 10.20 -2.51
CA ASP A 33 -10.80 9.77 -3.04
C ASP A 33 -9.64 10.19 -2.13
N PHE A 34 -9.69 11.41 -1.57
CA PHE A 34 -8.73 11.86 -0.56
C PHE A 34 -8.84 11.08 0.74
N MET A 35 -10.05 10.79 1.23
CA MET A 35 -10.23 10.00 2.46
C MET A 35 -9.75 8.57 2.26
N LYS A 36 -10.00 7.93 1.12
CA LYS A 36 -9.41 6.61 0.81
C LYS A 36 -7.89 6.66 0.80
N LYS A 37 -7.30 7.69 0.17
CA LYS A 37 -5.85 7.83 0.12
C LYS A 37 -5.26 8.14 1.50
N ALA A 38 -5.90 9.03 2.26
CA ALA A 38 -5.54 9.36 3.63
C ALA A 38 -5.72 8.17 4.58
N GLU A 39 -6.76 7.35 4.42
CA GLU A 39 -6.94 6.10 5.17
C GLU A 39 -5.88 5.07 4.82
N LEU A 40 -5.42 4.99 3.56
CA LEU A 40 -4.32 4.12 3.17
C LEU A 40 -2.98 4.62 3.71
N GLU A 41 -2.75 5.94 3.72
CA GLU A 41 -1.52 6.55 4.21
C GLU A 41 -1.46 6.59 5.76
N LEU A 42 -2.52 7.04 6.44
CA LEU A 42 -2.64 7.01 7.91
C LEU A 42 -2.86 5.59 8.44
N GLY A 43 -3.61 4.76 7.71
CA GLY A 43 -3.92 3.37 8.08
C GLY A 43 -2.88 2.36 7.60
N GLY A 44 -1.79 2.80 6.95
CA GLY A 44 -0.70 1.97 6.45
C GLY A 44 0.02 1.10 7.50
N GLY A 45 -0.30 1.26 8.78
CA GLY A 45 0.13 0.38 9.87
C GLY A 45 -0.85 -0.73 10.27
N ARG A 46 -2.08 -0.75 9.73
CA ARG A 46 -3.15 -1.69 10.14
C ARG A 46 -3.32 -2.91 9.25
N ILE A 47 -2.47 -3.10 8.25
CA ILE A 47 -2.22 -4.46 7.76
C ILE A 47 -1.72 -5.21 8.99
N LYS A 48 -2.53 -6.13 9.53
CA LYS A 48 -2.14 -7.04 10.61
C LYS A 48 -0.92 -7.80 10.12
N ARG A 49 0.26 -7.19 10.26
CA ARG A 49 1.52 -7.88 9.99
C ARG A 49 1.45 -9.10 10.91
N PRO A 50 1.63 -10.32 10.36
CA PRO A 50 1.65 -11.49 11.21
C PRO A 50 2.64 -11.20 12.33
N LYS A 51 2.18 -11.27 13.59
CA LYS A 51 3.03 -11.03 14.75
C LYS A 51 4.20 -12.00 14.61
N LYS A 52 5.39 -11.48 14.32
CA LYS A 52 6.60 -12.29 14.27
C LYS A 52 6.78 -12.87 15.67
N LYS A 53 6.58 -14.17 15.80
CA LYS A 53 6.79 -14.90 17.05
C LYS A 53 8.13 -15.61 16.90
N VAL A 54 9.08 -15.28 17.78
CA VAL A 54 10.34 -16.01 17.87
C VAL A 54 9.99 -17.43 18.27
N THR A 55 10.33 -18.39 17.42
CA THR A 55 10.20 -19.82 17.69
C THR A 55 11.60 -20.40 17.69
N PHE A 56 11.88 -21.20 18.72
CA PHE A 56 13.13 -21.94 18.81
C PHE A 56 13.01 -23.20 17.94
N ALA A 57 14.08 -23.56 17.25
CA ALA A 57 14.16 -24.84 16.54
C ALA A 57 13.98 -25.98 17.55
N ALA A 58 13.23 -27.03 17.17
CA ALA A 58 12.95 -28.16 18.04
C ALA A 58 14.23 -28.95 18.38
N ASP A 59 15.17 -28.95 17.44
CA ASP A 59 16.52 -29.45 17.57
C ASP A 59 17.46 -28.30 17.96
N VAL A 60 17.42 -27.94 19.25
CA VAL A 60 18.49 -27.11 19.84
C VAL A 60 19.76 -27.94 19.83
N VAL A 61 20.57 -27.79 18.77
CA VAL A 61 21.92 -28.33 18.72
C VAL A 61 22.73 -27.48 19.70
N GLU A 62 23.09 -28.08 20.85
CA GLU A 62 24.02 -27.45 21.77
C GLU A 62 25.27 -27.00 21.00
N PRO A 63 25.73 -25.76 21.19
CA PRO A 63 26.95 -25.29 20.56
C PRO A 63 28.09 -26.22 20.96
N SER A 64 28.43 -27.14 20.05
CA SER A 64 29.65 -27.93 20.12
C SER A 64 30.80 -26.96 20.38
N THR A 65 31.61 -27.26 21.40
CA THR A 65 32.78 -26.46 21.77
C THR A 65 33.74 -26.24 20.59
N ASP A 66 33.64 -27.07 19.54
CA ASP A 66 34.18 -26.83 18.21
C ASP A 66 33.08 -26.37 17.22
N ASN A 67 33.09 -25.07 16.87
CA ASN A 67 32.13 -24.45 15.95
C ASN A 67 32.33 -24.84 14.46
N LYS A 68 33.35 -25.65 14.14
CA LYS A 68 33.70 -26.04 12.77
C LYS A 68 32.64 -26.95 12.13
N GLU A 69 32.01 -27.82 12.90
CA GLU A 69 30.96 -28.75 12.45
C GLU A 69 29.74 -27.97 11.90
N TYR A 70 29.31 -26.93 12.62
CA TYR A 70 28.21 -26.05 12.21
C TYR A 70 28.50 -25.33 10.88
N ARG A 71 29.71 -24.78 10.73
CA ARG A 71 30.14 -24.12 9.49
C ARG A 71 30.18 -25.07 8.30
N ARG A 72 30.60 -26.33 8.49
CA ARG A 72 30.63 -27.35 7.42
C ARG A 72 29.24 -27.70 6.93
N ARG A 73 28.27 -27.90 7.84
CA ARG A 73 26.89 -28.24 7.45
C ARG A 73 26.21 -27.12 6.67
N ARG A 74 26.38 -25.86 7.10
CA ARG A 74 25.84 -24.69 6.39
C ARG A 74 26.42 -24.51 4.99
N ARG A 75 27.71 -24.83 4.79
CA ARG A 75 28.34 -24.81 3.46
C ARG A 75 27.82 -25.93 2.54
N ARG A 76 27.50 -27.11 3.09
CA ARG A 76 26.94 -28.22 2.32
C ARG A 76 25.48 -28.01 1.91
N SER A 77 24.72 -27.20 2.65
CA SER A 77 23.31 -26.95 2.38
C SER A 77 23.04 -25.80 1.40
N ASN A 78 24.06 -25.09 0.91
CA ASN A 78 23.88 -24.00 -0.06
C ASN A 78 24.79 -24.16 -1.30
N PRO A 79 24.50 -25.13 -2.19
CA PRO A 79 25.30 -25.35 -3.40
C PRO A 79 25.13 -24.25 -4.47
N GLU A 80 24.15 -23.34 -4.34
CA GLU A 80 23.85 -22.34 -5.39
C GLU A 80 24.58 -21.00 -5.23
N GLU A 81 25.20 -20.71 -4.08
CA GLU A 81 25.91 -19.44 -3.84
C GLU A 81 27.36 -19.46 -4.36
N GLU A 82 27.96 -20.64 -4.56
CA GLU A 82 29.36 -20.78 -5.01
C GLU A 82 29.52 -20.61 -6.53
N ALA A 83 28.45 -20.79 -7.32
CA ALA A 83 28.48 -20.64 -8.77
C ALA A 83 28.44 -19.17 -9.23
N VAL A 84 27.93 -18.25 -8.41
CA VAL A 84 27.77 -16.82 -8.76
C VAL A 84 29.05 -16.02 -8.53
N ILE A 85 29.94 -16.48 -7.64
CA ILE A 85 31.18 -15.78 -7.28
C ILE A 85 32.34 -16.13 -8.24
N SER A 86 32.14 -17.09 -9.15
CA SER A 86 33.20 -17.61 -10.06
C SER A 86 33.15 -17.05 -11.49
N LEU A 87 32.35 -16.02 -11.78
CA LEU A 87 32.38 -15.36 -13.09
C LEU A 87 33.52 -14.32 -13.12
N PRO A 88 34.47 -14.41 -14.07
CA PRO A 88 35.50 -13.39 -14.24
C PRO A 88 34.89 -12.10 -14.82
N VAL A 89 35.32 -10.96 -14.29
CA VAL A 89 35.28 -9.65 -14.97
C VAL A 89 36.44 -9.56 -15.95
#